data_AF-A0A4Q0SXD0-F1
#
_entry.id   AF-A0A4Q0SXD0-F1
#
_cell.length_a   1.000
_cell.length_b   1.000
_cell.length_c   1.000
_cell.angle_alpha   90.00
_cell.angle_beta   90.00
_cell.angle_gamma   90.00
#
_symmetry.space_group_name_H-M   'P 1'
#
loop_
_entity.id
_entity.type
_entity.pdbx_description
1 polymer ?
#
loop_
_entity_poly.entity_id
_entity_poly.type
_entity_poly.pdbx_seq_one_letter_code
_entity_poly.pdbx_strand_id
1 'polypeptide(L)'
;MRRRSALLWLLAIFQLWLAHAIGYMVHEYAHSFLAWMLHAKANPLALDYGGLSLENVLFLDDIDENVDYAPLFAAGRGVAASFIAVAGVLVGNGLSYVVSRWLYGWAERTNRRAWGMFFFWICVMSVGNFLSYVPMRTFATHADMATTTQGIHASAWMIAVVLGIPFVVAIWHLFARILPDAEMFLFAEEPALQGVLVLMSGYLVFGFFGSSGIRNYGSVSHWLSAISVYLLFPVITIVCWQRRTSDRLLVR
;
A
#
# COMPACT_ATOMS: atom_id res chain seq x y z
N MET A 1 17.76 -17.92 21.63
CA MET A 1 17.46 -16.48 21.49
C MET A 1 17.22 -15.88 22.88
N ARG A 2 17.76 -14.71 23.19
CA ARG A 2 17.45 -13.99 24.45
C ARG A 2 15.96 -13.64 24.43
N ARG A 3 15.21 -13.83 25.54
CA ARG A 3 13.76 -13.58 25.64
C ARG A 3 13.32 -12.20 25.09
N ARG A 4 14.19 -11.19 25.18
CA ARG A 4 13.98 -9.84 24.63
C ARG A 4 13.88 -9.80 23.11
N SER A 5 14.66 -10.61 22.39
CA SER A 5 14.63 -10.65 20.93
C SER A 5 13.32 -11.24 20.40
N ALA A 6 12.80 -12.28 21.04
CA ALA A 6 11.52 -12.88 20.63
C ALA A 6 10.35 -11.89 20.77
N LEU A 7 10.31 -11.14 21.88
CA LEU A 7 9.27 -10.13 22.11
C LEU A 7 9.33 -9.00 21.07
N LEU A 8 10.53 -8.54 20.70
CA LEU A 8 10.70 -7.51 19.67
C LEU A 8 10.16 -7.96 18.31
N TRP A 9 10.43 -9.21 17.92
CA TRP A 9 9.92 -9.76 16.66
C TRP A 9 8.41 -9.96 16.66
N LEU A 10 7.85 -10.45 17.77
CA LEU A 10 6.39 -10.56 17.92
C LEU A 10 5.72 -9.19 17.81
N LEU A 11 6.30 -8.17 18.44
CA LEU A 11 5.79 -6.80 18.33
C LEU A 11 5.92 -6.27 16.90
N ALA A 12 7.02 -6.55 16.20
CA ALA A 12 7.21 -6.12 14.82
C ALA A 12 6.19 -6.75 13.86
N ILE A 13 5.97 -8.06 13.98
CA ILE A 13 4.98 -8.79 13.18
C ILE A 13 3.57 -8.26 13.49
N PHE A 14 3.24 -8.06 14.76
CA PHE A 14 1.95 -7.50 15.16
C PHE A 14 1.76 -6.09 14.61
N GLN A 15 2.78 -5.22 14.69
CA GLN A 15 2.72 -3.88 14.12
C GLN A 15 2.55 -3.89 12.61
N LEU A 16 3.22 -4.82 11.90
CA LEU A 16 3.09 -4.99 10.46
C LEU A 16 1.67 -5.41 10.10
N TRP A 17 1.12 -6.44 10.75
CA TRP A 17 -0.27 -6.86 10.55
C TRP A 17 -1.26 -5.75 10.88
N LEU A 18 -1.07 -5.04 12.00
CA LEU A 18 -1.92 -3.92 12.38
C LEU A 18 -1.84 -2.77 11.37
N ALA A 19 -0.66 -2.50 10.82
CA ALA A 19 -0.47 -1.49 9.79
C ALA A 19 -1.13 -1.89 8.46
N HIS A 20 -1.05 -3.17 8.08
CA HIS A 20 -1.80 -3.73 6.95
C HIS A 20 -3.31 -3.53 7.16
N ALA A 21 -3.82 -3.95 8.32
CA ALA A 21 -5.23 -3.85 8.64
C ALA A 21 -5.75 -2.41 8.62
N ILE A 22 -5.02 -1.47 9.22
CA ILE A 22 -5.40 -0.06 9.19
C ILE A 22 -5.31 0.49 7.77
N GLY A 23 -4.25 0.18 7.02
CA GLY A 23 -4.08 0.64 5.65
C GLY A 23 -5.20 0.18 4.72
N TYR A 24 -5.64 -1.08 4.87
CA TYR A 24 -6.76 -1.65 4.13
C TYR A 24 -8.09 -1.02 4.57
N MET A 25 -8.38 -0.97 5.88
CA MET A 25 -9.64 -0.40 6.35
C MET A 25 -9.80 1.09 5.98
N VAL A 26 -8.72 1.87 6.06
CA VAL A 26 -8.76 3.29 5.66
C VAL A 26 -9.03 3.43 4.15
N HIS A 27 -8.59 2.48 3.33
CA HIS A 27 -8.92 2.41 1.91
C HIS A 27 -10.42 2.18 1.70
N GLU A 28 -10.98 1.12 2.28
CA GLU A 28 -12.40 0.78 2.16
C GLU A 28 -13.33 1.87 2.72
N TYR A 29 -12.96 2.45 3.86
CA TYR A 29 -13.71 3.57 4.41
C TYR A 29 -13.64 4.81 3.52
N ALA A 30 -12.55 5.06 2.78
CA ALA A 30 -12.51 6.21 1.89
C ALA A 30 -13.53 6.09 0.75
N HIS A 31 -13.70 4.90 0.17
CA HIS A 31 -14.79 4.64 -0.78
C HIS A 31 -16.16 4.87 -0.11
N SER A 32 -16.40 4.21 1.01
CA SER A 32 -17.69 4.19 1.68
C SER A 32 -18.13 5.58 2.18
N PHE A 33 -17.22 6.37 2.75
CA PHE A 33 -17.49 7.74 3.17
C PHE A 33 -17.76 8.67 1.99
N LEU A 34 -17.00 8.56 0.89
CA LEU A 34 -17.26 9.38 -0.29
C LEU A 34 -18.58 8.99 -0.96
N ALA A 35 -18.90 7.70 -1.02
CA ALA A 35 -20.20 7.21 -1.50
C ALA A 35 -21.34 7.77 -0.66
N TRP A 36 -21.21 7.79 0.67
CA TRP A 36 -22.20 8.41 1.56
C TRP A 36 -22.35 9.91 1.33
N MET A 37 -21.24 10.65 1.23
CA MET A 37 -21.26 12.09 0.93
C MET A 37 -21.93 12.40 -0.41
N LEU A 38 -21.81 11.51 -1.38
CA LEU A 38 -22.43 11.63 -2.70
C LEU A 38 -23.81 10.96 -2.76
N HIS A 39 -24.41 10.57 -1.63
CA HIS A 39 -25.73 9.92 -1.58
C HIS A 39 -25.83 8.64 -2.42
N ALA A 40 -24.71 7.94 -2.60
CA ALA A 40 -24.65 6.61 -3.23
C ALA A 40 -24.74 5.48 -2.19
N LYS A 41 -24.54 5.80 -0.90
CA LYS A 41 -24.62 4.85 0.21
C LYS A 41 -25.34 5.49 1.40
N ALA A 42 -26.21 4.74 2.09
CA ALA A 42 -26.99 5.28 3.21
C ALA A 42 -26.16 5.43 4.51
N ASN A 43 -25.21 4.52 4.75
CA ASN A 43 -24.39 4.49 5.96
C ASN A 43 -22.93 4.21 5.59
N PRO A 44 -21.99 5.12 5.88
CA PRO A 44 -20.58 4.95 5.53
C PRO A 44 -19.87 3.87 6.36
N LEU A 45 -20.49 3.39 7.45
CA LEU A 45 -19.92 2.34 8.31
C LEU A 45 -20.37 0.92 7.92
N ALA A 46 -21.31 0.82 6.98
CA ALA A 46 -21.89 -0.45 6.54
C ALA A 46 -21.06 -1.10 5.41
N LEU A 47 -19.79 -1.37 5.67
CA LEU A 47 -18.94 -2.21 4.81
C LEU A 47 -19.48 -3.64 4.80
N ASP A 48 -19.21 -4.38 3.73
CA ASP A 48 -19.24 -5.83 3.81
C ASP A 48 -17.90 -6.27 4.40
N TYR A 49 -17.93 -6.94 5.55
CA TYR A 49 -16.71 -7.39 6.23
C TYR A 49 -16.30 -8.81 5.82
N GLY A 50 -17.09 -9.46 4.98
CA GLY A 50 -16.85 -10.83 4.55
C GLY A 50 -16.93 -11.85 5.69
N GLY A 51 -16.35 -13.02 5.47
CA GLY A 51 -16.31 -14.12 6.44
C GLY A 51 -15.27 -13.94 7.55
N LEU A 52 -15.46 -14.60 8.70
CA LEU A 52 -14.47 -14.66 9.81
C LEU A 52 -13.39 -15.74 9.61
N SER A 53 -13.04 -16.06 8.36
CA SER A 53 -11.99 -17.03 8.08
C SER A 53 -10.63 -16.49 8.53
N LEU A 54 -9.69 -17.38 8.89
CA LEU A 54 -8.34 -16.97 9.26
C LEU A 54 -7.65 -16.20 8.11
N GLU A 55 -7.92 -16.60 6.88
CA GLU A 55 -7.42 -15.91 5.68
C GLU A 55 -7.93 -14.47 5.62
N ASN A 56 -9.23 -14.25 5.79
CA ASN A 56 -9.79 -12.89 5.77
C ASN A 56 -9.30 -12.06 6.97
N VAL A 57 -9.14 -12.63 8.15
CA VAL A 57 -8.58 -11.90 9.32
C VAL A 57 -7.13 -11.47 9.10
N LEU A 58 -6.35 -12.26 8.35
CA LEU A 58 -4.94 -11.97 8.11
C LEU A 58 -4.71 -11.05 6.90
N PHE A 59 -5.48 -11.25 5.82
CA PHE A 59 -5.26 -10.57 4.54
C PHE A 59 -6.32 -9.52 4.20
N LEU A 60 -7.54 -9.65 4.75
CA LEU A 60 -8.68 -8.74 4.55
C LEU A 60 -9.23 -8.75 3.11
N ASP A 61 -9.05 -9.86 2.40
CA ASP A 61 -9.36 -9.97 0.96
C ASP A 61 -10.87 -10.00 0.63
N ASP A 62 -11.75 -10.16 1.64
CA ASP A 62 -13.22 -10.28 1.48
C ASP A 62 -13.97 -9.04 1.99
N ILE A 63 -13.25 -7.97 2.33
CA ILE A 63 -13.85 -6.70 2.78
C ILE A 63 -14.08 -5.80 1.56
N ASP A 64 -15.31 -5.29 1.44
CA ASP A 64 -15.79 -4.48 0.31
C ASP A 64 -16.51 -3.23 0.80
N GLU A 65 -16.38 -2.12 0.07
CA GLU A 65 -17.00 -0.84 0.41
C GLU A 65 -18.53 -0.88 0.40
N ASN A 66 -19.12 -1.93 -0.18
CA ASN A 66 -20.54 -2.21 -0.34
C ASN A 66 -21.28 -1.05 -1.01
N VAL A 67 -20.74 -0.59 -2.14
CA VAL A 67 -21.31 0.47 -2.98
C VAL A 67 -21.89 -0.15 -4.25
N ASP A 68 -23.19 0.08 -4.48
CA ASP A 68 -23.83 -0.32 -5.74
C ASP A 68 -23.58 0.72 -6.83
N TYR A 69 -22.58 0.46 -7.67
CA TYR A 69 -22.20 1.36 -8.77
C TYR A 69 -23.20 1.34 -9.94
N ALA A 70 -23.99 0.28 -10.13
CA ALA A 70 -24.84 0.15 -11.31
C ALA A 70 -25.93 1.25 -11.39
N PRO A 71 -26.66 1.57 -10.31
CA PRO A 71 -27.59 2.71 -10.28
C PRO A 71 -26.92 4.05 -10.55
N LEU A 72 -25.66 4.26 -10.14
CA LEU A 72 -24.94 5.50 -10.43
C LEU A 72 -24.72 5.66 -11.94
N PHE A 73 -24.27 4.61 -12.62
CA PHE A 73 -24.10 4.63 -14.06
C PHE A 73 -25.44 4.80 -14.80
N ALA A 74 -26.48 4.08 -14.38
CA ALA A 74 -27.82 4.19 -14.97
C ALA A 74 -28.42 5.61 -14.82
N ALA A 75 -28.10 6.31 -13.73
CA ALA A 75 -28.50 7.69 -13.49
C ALA A 75 -27.60 8.74 -14.17
N GLY A 76 -26.62 8.35 -15.00
CA GLY A 76 -25.68 9.26 -15.64
C GLY A 76 -24.64 9.87 -14.69
N ARG A 77 -24.48 9.31 -13.48
CA ARG A 77 -23.56 9.78 -12.43
C ARG A 77 -22.21 9.07 -12.48
N GLY A 78 -21.72 8.74 -13.69
CA GLY A 78 -20.45 8.02 -13.89
C GLY A 78 -19.24 8.71 -13.25
N VAL A 79 -19.16 10.04 -13.32
CA VAL A 79 -18.09 10.80 -12.69
C VAL A 79 -18.09 10.62 -11.15
N ALA A 80 -19.27 10.56 -10.54
CA ALA A 80 -19.38 10.29 -9.10
C ALA A 80 -18.92 8.86 -8.76
N ALA A 81 -19.33 7.86 -9.56
CA ALA A 81 -18.86 6.49 -9.43
C ALA A 81 -17.32 6.42 -9.54
N SER A 82 -16.71 7.13 -10.49
CA SER A 82 -15.26 7.20 -10.62
C SER A 82 -14.57 7.84 -9.41
N PHE A 83 -15.13 8.92 -8.86
CA PHE A 83 -14.54 9.54 -7.66
C PHE A 83 -14.61 8.61 -6.46
N ILE A 84 -15.75 7.92 -6.27
CA ILE A 84 -15.89 6.90 -5.23
C ILE A 84 -14.86 5.81 -5.44
N ALA A 85 -14.78 5.23 -6.64
CA ALA A 85 -13.87 4.13 -6.97
C ALA A 85 -12.38 4.48 -6.86
N VAL A 86 -11.98 5.74 -7.01
CA VAL A 86 -10.57 6.13 -6.84
C VAL A 86 -10.25 6.61 -5.41
N ALA A 87 -11.27 6.76 -4.55
CA ALA A 87 -11.12 7.32 -3.20
C ALA A 87 -10.24 6.45 -2.29
N GLY A 88 -10.36 5.13 -2.36
CA GLY A 88 -9.53 4.21 -1.58
C GLY A 88 -8.04 4.50 -1.76
N VAL A 89 -7.59 4.53 -3.02
CA VAL A 89 -6.17 4.75 -3.31
C VAL A 89 -5.74 6.22 -3.13
N LEU A 90 -6.52 7.20 -3.60
CA LEU A 90 -6.11 8.61 -3.56
C LEU A 90 -6.34 9.28 -2.21
N VAL A 91 -7.47 8.99 -1.57
CA VAL A 91 -7.81 9.59 -0.28
C VAL A 91 -7.33 8.67 0.84
N GLY A 92 -7.75 7.40 0.84
CA GLY A 92 -7.39 6.44 1.89
C GLY A 92 -5.88 6.26 2.00
N ASN A 93 -5.25 5.67 0.99
CA ASN A 93 -3.80 5.44 1.01
C ASN A 93 -2.99 6.73 0.82
N GLY A 94 -3.46 7.69 0.02
CA GLY A 94 -2.80 8.98 -0.17
C GLY A 94 -2.64 9.78 1.13
N LEU A 95 -3.72 9.94 1.90
CA LEU A 95 -3.66 10.58 3.21
C LEU A 95 -2.85 9.74 4.20
N SER A 96 -3.00 8.42 4.19
CA SER A 96 -2.22 7.52 5.05
C SER A 96 -0.73 7.66 4.82
N TYR A 97 -0.28 7.77 3.56
CA TYR A 97 1.11 8.03 3.22
C TYR A 97 1.63 9.36 3.78
N VAL A 98 0.87 10.45 3.60
CA VAL A 98 1.27 11.78 4.09
C VAL A 98 1.31 11.83 5.61
N VAL A 99 0.26 11.34 6.27
CA VAL A 99 0.13 11.34 7.73
C VAL A 99 1.17 10.42 8.36
N SER A 100 1.38 9.22 7.83
CA SER A 100 2.40 8.30 8.35
C SER A 100 3.80 8.89 8.25
N ARG A 101 4.13 9.59 7.15
CA ARG A 101 5.42 10.29 7.04
C ARG A 101 5.57 11.39 8.09
N TRP A 102 4.53 12.20 8.29
CA TRP A 102 4.56 13.26 9.30
C TRP A 102 4.73 12.70 10.71
N LEU A 103 3.97 11.65 11.05
CA LEU A 103 4.04 10.96 12.34
C LEU A 103 5.37 10.20 12.52
N TYR A 104 5.94 9.66 11.46
CA TYR A 104 7.28 9.08 11.48
C TYR A 104 8.34 10.14 11.86
N GLY A 105 8.34 11.30 11.21
CA GLY A 105 9.28 12.39 11.54
C GLY A 105 9.04 12.98 12.94
N TRP A 106 7.82 12.92 13.47
CA TRP A 106 7.57 13.19 14.89
C TRP A 106 8.18 12.13 15.80
N ALA A 107 8.00 10.85 15.48
CA ALA A 107 8.54 9.74 16.27
C ALA A 107 10.08 9.77 16.27
N GLU A 108 10.71 10.12 15.15
CA GLU A 108 12.15 10.31 15.02
C GLU A 108 12.66 11.43 15.94
N ARG A 109 12.09 12.64 15.83
CA ARG A 109 12.48 13.80 16.66
C ARG A 109 12.29 13.58 18.16
N THR A 110 11.35 12.72 18.53
CA THR A 110 11.07 12.37 19.93
C THR A 110 11.71 11.04 20.37
N ASN A 111 12.52 10.43 19.51
CA ASN A 111 13.20 9.14 19.72
C ASN A 111 12.26 7.99 20.14
N ARG A 112 11.04 7.97 19.58
CA ARG A 112 10.00 6.95 19.83
C ARG A 112 10.07 5.84 18.78
N ARG A 113 11.13 5.02 18.82
CA ARG A 113 11.42 3.98 17.79
C ARG A 113 10.25 3.03 17.49
N ALA A 114 9.52 2.57 18.51
CA ALA A 114 8.39 1.66 18.30
C ALA A 114 7.25 2.30 17.49
N TRP A 115 6.97 3.58 17.71
CA TRP A 115 6.01 4.34 16.92
C TRP A 115 6.56 4.66 15.53
N GLY A 116 7.85 4.98 15.42
CA GLY A 116 8.51 5.15 14.12
C GLY A 116 8.40 3.91 13.25
N MET A 117 8.63 2.71 13.81
CA MET A 117 8.48 1.46 13.07
C MET A 117 7.04 1.24 12.62
N PHE A 118 6.05 1.48 13.49
CA PHE A 118 4.64 1.37 13.13
C PHE A 118 4.23 2.33 12.01
N PHE A 119 4.60 3.62 12.08
CA PHE A 119 4.30 4.59 11.04
C PHE A 119 5.07 4.33 9.74
N PHE A 120 6.29 3.81 9.83
CA PHE A 120 7.01 3.30 8.68
C PHE A 120 6.22 2.18 7.99
N TRP A 121 5.67 1.22 8.74
CA TRP A 121 4.84 0.18 8.14
C TRP A 121 3.57 0.72 7.48
N ILE A 122 2.86 1.68 8.09
CA ILE A 122 1.70 2.34 7.43
C ILE A 122 2.14 2.99 6.11
N CYS A 123 3.32 3.63 6.07
CA CYS A 123 3.87 4.22 4.86
C CYS A 123 4.13 3.15 3.79
N VAL A 124 4.76 2.02 4.16
CA VAL A 124 4.99 0.86 3.28
C VAL A 124 3.67 0.31 2.74
N MET A 125 2.65 0.12 3.57
CA MET A 125 1.33 -0.38 3.12
C MET A 125 0.66 0.60 2.16
N SER A 126 0.79 1.90 2.40
CA SER A 126 0.23 2.92 1.50
C SER A 126 0.90 2.90 0.12
N VAL A 127 2.23 2.81 0.09
CA VAL A 127 3.02 2.73 -1.14
C VAL A 127 2.79 1.39 -1.87
N GLY A 128 2.64 0.29 -1.13
CA GLY A 128 2.25 -1.00 -1.68
C GLY A 128 0.89 -0.93 -2.38
N ASN A 129 -0.10 -0.29 -1.75
CA ASN A 129 -1.40 -0.08 -2.38
C ASN A 129 -1.31 0.79 -3.64
N PHE A 130 -0.47 1.83 -3.67
CA PHE A 130 -0.24 2.59 -4.91
C PHE A 130 0.23 1.69 -6.06
N LEU A 131 1.15 0.76 -5.79
CA LEU A 131 1.60 -0.24 -6.78
C LEU A 131 0.46 -1.19 -7.19
N SER A 132 -0.27 -1.73 -6.21
CA SER A 132 -1.36 -2.68 -6.42
C SER A 132 -2.47 -2.11 -7.32
N TYR A 133 -2.92 -0.89 -7.04
CA TYR A 133 -4.09 -0.35 -7.75
C TYR A 133 -3.75 0.16 -9.14
N VAL A 134 -2.71 0.98 -9.30
CA VAL A 134 -2.47 1.62 -10.59
C VAL A 134 -1.57 0.75 -11.48
N PRO A 135 -0.28 0.53 -11.18
CA PRO A 135 0.54 -0.33 -12.03
C PRO A 135 -0.02 -1.74 -12.23
N MET A 136 -0.57 -2.41 -11.21
CA MET A 136 -1.00 -3.81 -11.36
C MET A 136 -2.44 -3.96 -11.87
N ARG A 137 -3.39 -3.12 -11.45
CA ARG A 137 -4.84 -3.34 -11.70
C ARG A 137 -5.48 -2.36 -12.69
N THR A 138 -4.78 -1.35 -13.20
CA THR A 138 -5.38 -0.36 -14.13
C THR A 138 -5.99 -0.95 -15.40
N PHE A 139 -5.43 -2.04 -15.91
CA PHE A 139 -5.89 -2.69 -17.14
C PHE A 139 -6.92 -3.79 -16.91
N ALA A 140 -7.37 -3.97 -15.66
CA ALA A 140 -8.44 -4.89 -15.35
C ALA A 140 -9.79 -4.41 -15.87
N THR A 141 -10.69 -5.35 -16.14
CA THR A 141 -12.05 -5.08 -16.63
C THR A 141 -13.09 -4.94 -15.52
N HIS A 142 -12.67 -4.97 -14.26
CA HIS A 142 -13.50 -4.87 -13.06
C HIS A 142 -12.73 -4.16 -11.94
N ALA A 143 -13.39 -3.95 -10.80
CA ALA A 143 -12.88 -3.22 -9.63
C ALA A 143 -12.61 -1.72 -9.92
N ASP A 144 -11.99 -1.04 -8.95
CA ASP A 144 -11.81 0.40 -8.85
C ASP A 144 -11.38 1.10 -10.14
N MET A 145 -10.32 0.58 -10.77
CA MET A 145 -9.76 1.24 -11.96
C MET A 145 -10.66 1.05 -13.18
N ALA A 146 -11.37 -0.07 -13.30
CA ALA A 146 -12.37 -0.26 -14.34
C ALA A 146 -13.56 0.68 -14.12
N THR A 147 -14.06 0.78 -12.88
CA THR A 147 -15.12 1.73 -12.52
C THR A 147 -14.70 3.17 -12.78
N THR A 148 -13.44 3.51 -12.49
CA THR A 148 -12.85 4.82 -12.76
C THR A 148 -12.82 5.12 -14.26
N THR A 149 -12.24 4.23 -15.07
CA THR A 149 -12.17 4.41 -16.53
C THR A 149 -13.56 4.53 -17.17
N GLN A 150 -14.52 3.71 -16.73
CA GLN A 150 -15.91 3.79 -17.18
C GLN A 150 -16.56 5.12 -16.79
N GLY A 151 -16.33 5.60 -15.56
CA GLY A 151 -16.98 6.78 -15.00
C GLY A 151 -16.56 8.12 -15.61
N ILE A 152 -15.29 8.26 -15.98
CA ILE A 152 -14.78 9.49 -16.63
C ILE A 152 -14.52 9.31 -18.13
N HIS A 153 -14.92 8.18 -18.71
CA HIS A 153 -14.69 7.84 -20.12
C HIS A 153 -13.21 7.97 -20.54
N ALA A 154 -12.30 7.64 -19.62
CA ALA A 154 -10.86 7.69 -19.85
C ALA A 154 -10.34 6.31 -20.25
N SER A 155 -9.32 6.27 -21.11
CA SER A 155 -8.61 5.01 -21.36
C SER A 155 -7.80 4.61 -20.12
N ALA A 156 -7.60 3.30 -19.94
CA ALA A 156 -6.72 2.76 -18.90
C ALA A 156 -5.30 3.36 -18.96
N TRP A 157 -4.79 3.66 -20.17
CA TRP A 157 -3.50 4.33 -20.37
C TRP A 157 -3.43 5.73 -19.75
N MET A 158 -4.52 6.51 -19.84
CA MET A 158 -4.58 7.83 -19.21
C MET A 158 -4.48 7.71 -17.69
N ILE A 159 -5.20 6.77 -17.08
CA ILE A 159 -5.12 6.50 -15.63
C ILE A 159 -3.71 6.05 -15.25
N ALA A 160 -3.13 5.12 -16.01
CA ALA A 160 -1.80 4.59 -15.77
C ALA A 160 -0.72 5.68 -15.79
N VAL A 161 -0.82 6.67 -16.69
CA VAL A 161 0.14 7.77 -16.75
C VAL A 161 -0.13 8.80 -15.65
N VAL A 162 -1.36 9.29 -15.54
CA VAL A 162 -1.71 10.40 -14.64
C VAL A 162 -1.52 10.00 -13.17
N LEU A 163 -1.96 8.80 -12.78
CA LEU A 163 -1.79 8.31 -11.42
C LEU A 163 -0.50 7.52 -11.24
N GLY A 164 -0.01 6.84 -12.27
CA GLY A 164 1.19 6.01 -12.14
C GLY A 164 2.45 6.83 -11.92
N ILE A 165 2.60 8.01 -12.54
CA ILE A 165 3.76 8.88 -12.30
C ILE A 165 3.91 9.26 -10.82
N PRO A 166 2.93 9.88 -10.15
CA PRO A 166 3.08 10.24 -8.73
C PRO A 166 3.28 9.00 -7.84
N PHE A 167 2.71 7.85 -8.21
CA PHE A 167 2.85 6.61 -7.44
C PHE A 167 4.25 6.00 -7.58
N VAL A 168 4.82 6.01 -8.79
CA VAL A 168 6.23 5.64 -9.01
C VAL A 168 7.16 6.57 -8.25
N VAL A 169 6.87 7.88 -8.20
CA VAL A 169 7.62 8.84 -7.39
C VAL A 169 7.53 8.50 -5.90
N ALA A 170 6.36 8.09 -5.39
CA ALA A 170 6.20 7.66 -4.00
C ALA A 170 6.99 6.37 -3.69
N ILE A 171 6.98 5.39 -4.60
CA ILE A 171 7.78 4.16 -4.49
C ILE A 171 9.28 4.51 -4.48
N TRP A 172 9.73 5.33 -5.43
CA TRP A 172 11.11 5.79 -5.45
C TRP A 172 11.47 6.50 -4.15
N HIS A 173 10.62 7.40 -3.66
CA HIS A 173 10.87 8.16 -2.44
C HIS A 173 10.96 7.25 -1.20
N LEU A 174 10.13 6.20 -1.12
CA LEU A 174 10.22 5.18 -0.08
C LEU A 174 11.62 4.53 -0.06
N PHE A 175 12.07 3.97 -1.18
CA PHE A 175 13.32 3.21 -1.23
C PHE A 175 14.58 4.09 -1.28
N ALA A 176 14.49 5.30 -1.84
CA ALA A 176 15.64 6.19 -2.00
C ALA A 176 15.91 7.07 -0.77
N ARG A 177 14.88 7.38 0.02
CA ARG A 177 14.95 8.30 1.17
C ARG A 177 14.45 7.67 2.47
N ILE A 178 13.17 7.29 2.52
CA ILE A 178 12.51 6.90 3.78
C ILE A 178 13.13 5.62 4.36
N LEU A 179 13.38 4.60 3.53
CA LEU A 179 13.94 3.33 3.98
C LEU A 179 15.37 3.48 4.54
N PRO A 180 16.32 4.14 3.85
CA PRO A 180 17.63 4.43 4.44
C PRO A 180 17.56 5.19 5.77
N ASP A 181 16.69 6.19 5.87
CA ASP A 181 16.50 6.95 7.11
C ASP A 181 15.96 6.02 8.23
N ALA A 182 15.02 5.14 7.90
CA ALA A 182 14.48 4.15 8.83
C ALA A 182 15.50 3.10 9.28
N GLU A 183 16.38 2.64 8.40
CA GLU A 183 17.49 1.75 8.77
C GLU A 183 18.40 2.38 9.83
N MET A 184 18.70 3.67 9.69
CA MET A 184 19.55 4.41 10.61
C MET A 184 18.82 4.72 11.93
N PHE A 185 17.59 5.22 11.86
CA PHE A 185 16.82 5.57 13.06
C PHE A 185 16.46 4.35 13.92
N LEU A 186 16.01 3.27 13.29
CA LEU A 186 15.50 2.08 13.99
C LEU A 186 16.63 1.13 14.39
N PHE A 187 17.64 0.95 13.54
CA PHE A 187 18.61 -0.16 13.63
C PHE A 187 20.06 0.23 13.33
N ALA A 188 20.51 1.46 13.65
CA ALA A 188 21.85 1.98 13.36
C ALA A 188 23.01 0.98 13.57
N GLU A 189 23.00 0.26 14.69
CA GLU A 189 24.09 -0.64 15.10
C GLU A 189 23.88 -2.10 14.67
N GLU A 190 22.74 -2.41 14.04
CA GLU A 190 22.28 -3.78 13.81
C GLU A 190 22.15 -4.08 12.29
N PRO A 191 23.25 -4.35 11.56
CA PRO A 191 23.22 -4.61 10.10
C PRO A 191 22.28 -5.73 9.67
N ALA A 192 22.15 -6.75 10.50
CA ALA A 192 21.24 -7.85 10.22
C ALA A 192 19.78 -7.36 10.20
N LEU A 193 19.38 -6.53 11.17
CA LEU A 193 18.02 -5.98 11.25
C LEU A 193 17.73 -4.97 10.14
N GLN A 194 18.71 -4.12 9.80
CA GLN A 194 18.61 -3.26 8.61
C GLN A 194 18.35 -4.09 7.35
N GLY A 195 19.05 -5.22 7.21
CA GLY A 195 18.88 -6.15 6.11
C GLY A 195 17.49 -6.77 6.05
N VAL A 196 16.96 -7.18 7.19
CA VAL A 196 15.58 -7.68 7.31
C VAL A 196 14.58 -6.59 6.96
N LEU A 197 14.80 -5.34 7.39
CA LEU A 197 13.94 -4.21 7.05
C LEU A 197 13.87 -4.00 5.53
N VAL A 198 15.02 -3.96 4.84
CA VAL A 198 15.09 -3.86 3.38
C VAL A 198 14.36 -5.01 2.68
N LEU A 199 14.63 -6.25 3.11
CA LEU A 199 14.00 -7.44 2.54
C LEU A 199 12.48 -7.41 2.72
N MET A 200 12.00 -7.07 3.92
CA MET A 200 10.57 -7.02 4.24
C MET A 200 9.87 -5.88 3.52
N SER A 201 10.45 -4.68 3.46
CA SER A 201 9.88 -3.57 2.68
C SER A 201 9.83 -3.89 1.19
N GLY A 202 10.89 -4.49 0.64
CA GLY A 202 10.92 -4.95 -0.75
C GLY A 202 9.85 -6.01 -1.01
N TYR A 203 9.76 -7.02 -0.14
CA TYR A 203 8.78 -8.09 -0.25
C TYR A 203 7.35 -7.57 -0.13
N LEU A 204 7.05 -6.70 0.83
CA LEU A 204 5.70 -6.16 0.99
C LEU A 204 5.27 -5.36 -0.25
N VAL A 205 6.10 -4.42 -0.70
CA VAL A 205 5.75 -3.58 -1.86
C VAL A 205 5.66 -4.42 -3.14
N PHE A 206 6.74 -5.11 -3.52
CA PHE A 206 6.83 -5.74 -4.83
C PHE A 206 6.40 -7.20 -4.87
N GLY A 207 6.51 -7.91 -3.75
CA GLY A 207 6.06 -9.29 -3.57
C GLY A 207 4.57 -9.34 -3.26
N PHE A 208 4.17 -8.90 -2.06
CA PHE A 208 2.80 -8.99 -1.56
C PHE A 208 1.84 -8.12 -2.39
N PHE A 209 1.96 -6.79 -2.34
CA PHE A 209 1.07 -5.90 -3.10
C PHE A 209 1.29 -6.00 -4.62
N GLY A 210 2.53 -6.20 -5.05
CA GLY A 210 2.87 -6.42 -6.46
C GLY A 210 2.28 -7.70 -7.04
N SER A 211 1.90 -8.69 -6.22
CA SER A 211 1.26 -9.93 -6.70
C SER A 211 -0.24 -9.82 -6.97
N SER A 212 -0.86 -8.68 -6.68
CA SER A 212 -2.32 -8.46 -6.80
C SER A 212 -2.90 -8.79 -8.18
N GLY A 213 -2.14 -8.62 -9.25
CA GLY A 213 -2.56 -8.92 -10.62
C GLY A 213 -2.34 -10.37 -11.08
N ILE A 214 -1.73 -11.25 -10.27
CA ILE A 214 -1.39 -12.63 -10.69
C ILE A 214 -2.64 -13.44 -11.04
N ARG A 215 -3.73 -13.28 -10.28
CA ARG A 215 -4.96 -14.05 -10.42
C ARG A 215 -6.13 -13.12 -10.75
N ASN A 216 -7.01 -13.53 -11.64
CA ASN A 216 -8.30 -12.89 -11.93
C ASN A 216 -8.28 -11.46 -12.52
N TYR A 217 -7.11 -10.82 -12.77
CA TYR A 217 -7.04 -9.45 -13.30
C TYR A 217 -6.66 -9.31 -14.79
N GLY A 218 -6.61 -10.42 -15.53
CA GLY A 218 -6.26 -10.44 -16.96
C GLY A 218 -4.76 -10.54 -17.24
N SER A 219 -4.39 -10.72 -18.52
CA SER A 219 -3.02 -11.05 -18.93
C SER A 219 -2.02 -9.91 -18.70
N VAL A 220 -2.42 -8.65 -18.93
CA VAL A 220 -1.56 -7.48 -18.71
C VAL A 220 -1.19 -7.36 -17.23
N SER A 221 -2.19 -7.37 -16.36
CA SER A 221 -2.04 -7.34 -14.89
C SER A 221 -1.17 -8.49 -14.39
N HIS A 222 -1.37 -9.70 -14.93
CA HIS A 222 -0.57 -10.88 -14.60
C HIS A 222 0.91 -10.67 -14.89
N TRP A 223 1.26 -10.19 -16.09
CA TRP A 223 2.66 -9.96 -16.45
C TRP A 223 3.31 -8.82 -15.67
N LEU A 224 2.56 -7.75 -15.39
CA LEU A 224 3.04 -6.65 -14.54
C LEU A 224 3.34 -7.15 -13.12
N SER A 225 2.47 -7.99 -12.56
CA SER A 225 2.70 -8.62 -11.26
C SER A 225 3.86 -9.61 -11.27
N ALA A 226 4.00 -10.42 -12.32
CA ALA A 226 5.13 -11.33 -12.47
C ALA A 226 6.46 -10.56 -12.52
N ILE A 227 6.51 -9.44 -13.27
CA ILE A 227 7.69 -8.56 -13.30
C ILE A 227 7.96 -7.96 -11.91
N SER A 228 6.92 -7.50 -11.21
CA SER A 228 7.07 -6.98 -9.85
C SER A 228 7.70 -8.01 -8.91
N VAL A 229 7.14 -9.22 -8.87
CA VAL A 229 7.53 -10.28 -7.93
C VAL A 229 8.87 -10.91 -8.29
N TYR A 230 9.08 -11.26 -9.56
CA TYR A 230 10.24 -12.06 -9.97
C TYR A 230 11.44 -11.22 -10.40
N LEU A 231 11.25 -9.95 -10.76
CA LEU A 231 12.33 -9.06 -11.19
C LEU A 231 12.52 -7.88 -10.22
N LEU A 232 11.50 -7.06 -9.99
CA LEU A 232 11.67 -5.82 -9.24
C LEU A 232 11.97 -6.07 -7.75
N PHE A 233 11.33 -7.06 -7.12
CA PHE A 233 11.62 -7.42 -5.74
C PHE A 233 13.09 -7.82 -5.52
N PRO A 234 13.67 -8.80 -6.25
CA PRO A 234 15.10 -9.11 -6.11
C PRO A 234 16.01 -7.91 -6.40
N VAL A 235 15.73 -7.16 -7.47
CA VAL A 235 16.56 -6.03 -7.89
C VAL A 235 16.58 -4.95 -6.81
N ILE A 236 15.43 -4.53 -6.27
CA ILE A 236 15.39 -3.47 -5.26
C ILE A 236 16.07 -3.90 -3.97
N THR A 237 15.90 -5.17 -3.55
CA THR A 237 16.55 -5.69 -2.36
C THR A 237 18.08 -5.69 -2.51
N ILE A 238 18.60 -6.10 -3.68
CA ILE A 238 20.05 -6.09 -3.95
C ILE A 238 20.59 -4.65 -4.00
N VAL A 239 19.92 -3.75 -4.72
CA VAL A 239 20.34 -2.34 -4.87
C VAL A 239 20.38 -1.63 -3.51
N CYS A 240 19.33 -1.75 -2.71
CA CYS A 240 19.29 -1.16 -1.37
C CYS A 240 20.36 -1.78 -0.45
N TRP A 241 20.59 -3.09 -0.55
CA TRP A 241 21.64 -3.75 0.22
C TRP A 241 23.05 -3.25 -0.12
N GLN A 242 23.37 -3.09 -1.41
CA GLN A 242 24.67 -2.62 -1.89
C GLN A 242 24.95 -1.17 -1.51
N ARG A 243 23.93 -0.30 -1.60
CA ARG A 243 24.04 1.10 -1.18
C ARG A 243 24.44 1.19 0.30
N ARG A 244 23.76 0.42 1.15
CA ARG A 244 24.05 0.34 2.58
C ARG A 244 25.48 -0.14 2.88
N THR A 245 25.99 -1.12 2.13
CA THR A 245 27.38 -1.58 2.32
C THR A 245 28.39 -0.50 1.92
N SER A 246 28.08 0.30 0.90
CA SER A 246 28.96 1.38 0.40
C SER A 246 29.01 2.54 1.39
N ASP A 247 27.86 2.99 1.91
CA ASP A 247 27.78 4.09 2.87
C ASP A 247 28.56 3.78 4.17
N ARG A 248 28.62 2.51 4.57
CA ARG A 248 29.42 2.07 5.74
C ARG A 248 30.92 2.09 5.52
N LEU A 249 31.39 1.86 4.28
CA LEU A 249 32.81 1.92 3.96
C LEU A 249 33.34 3.36 3.95
N LEU A 250 32.48 4.35 3.72
CA LEU A 250 32.84 5.77 3.72
C LEU A 250 32.91 6.41 5.11
N VAL A 251 32.33 5.77 6.13
CA VAL A 251 32.25 6.29 7.51
C VAL A 251 33.33 5.67 8.42
N ARG A 252 34.09 4.69 7.94
CA ARG A 252 35.21 4.04 8.65
C ARG A 252 36.55 4.58 8.17
#